data_AF-A0A382Z2T4-F1
#
_entry.id   AF-A0A382Z2T4-F1
#
_cell.length_a   1.000
_cell.length_b   1.000
_cell.length_c   1.000
_cell.angle_alpha   90.00
_cell.angle_beta   90.00
_cell.angle_gamma   90.00
#
_symmetry.space_group_name_H-M   'P 1'
#
loop_
_entity.id
_entity.type
_entity.pdbx_description
1 polymer ?
#
loop_
_entity_poly.entity_id
_entity_poly.type
_entity_poly.pdbx_seq_one_letter_code
_entity_poly.pdbx_strand_id
1 'polypeptide(L)'
;MTGLLMIAVVVAALFPFLGDEGRTGVLLAAAVAYPVQIVAFGLLLRARGEPSRFFVWWGAGVLLRIAVIVVIGLLALRIESLGAEALLLSLAGFFFGLLMIEPTFLKGADRDAIN
;
A
#
# COMPACT_ATOMS: atom_id res chain seq x y z
N MET A 1 -6.03 -6.91 10.60
CA MET A 1 -6.02 -5.53 11.16
C MET A 1 -4.63 -5.08 11.64
N THR A 2 -3.73 -6.00 12.02
CA THR A 2 -2.40 -5.72 12.59
C THR A 2 -1.45 -4.94 11.68
N GLY A 3 -1.47 -5.19 10.37
CA GLY A 3 -0.58 -4.50 9.42
C GLY A 3 -0.92 -3.02 9.19
N LEU A 4 -2.22 -2.71 9.12
CA LEU A 4 -2.69 -1.33 8.96
C LEU A 4 -2.36 -0.50 10.21
N LEU A 5 -2.50 -1.11 11.40
CA LEU A 5 -2.12 -0.51 12.67
C LEU A 5 -0.61 -0.25 12.76
N MET A 6 0.23 -1.20 12.34
CA MET A 6 1.69 -1.01 12.29
C MET A 6 2.07 0.19 11.42
N ILE A 7 1.48 0.30 10.24
CA ILE A 7 1.73 1.43 9.34
C ILE A 7 1.24 2.74 9.95
N ALA A 8 0.05 2.74 10.55
CA ALA A 8 -0.48 3.92 11.23
C ALA A 8 0.44 4.39 12.37
N VAL A 9 1.00 3.46 13.14
CA VAL A 9 1.97 3.75 14.22
C VAL A 9 3.26 4.35 13.66
N VAL A 10 3.82 3.76 12.60
CA VAL A 10 5.04 4.30 11.95
C VAL A 10 4.79 5.71 11.40
N VAL A 11 3.64 5.94 10.75
CA VAL A 11 3.26 7.27 10.25
C VAL A 11 3.12 8.26 11.39
N ALA A 12 2.41 7.89 12.46
CA ALA A 12 2.22 8.76 13.62
C ALA A 12 3.55 9.13 14.29
N ALA A 13 4.50 8.19 14.36
CA ALA A 13 5.83 8.42 14.91
C ALA A 13 6.68 9.35 14.05
N LEU A 14 6.55 9.28 12.71
CA LEU A 14 7.28 10.13 11.77
C LEU A 14 6.62 11.50 11.55
N PHE A 15 5.32 11.62 11.82
CA PHE A 15 4.51 12.83 11.61
C PHE A 15 5.08 14.13 12.21
N PRO A 16 5.60 14.16 13.46
CA PRO A 16 6.16 15.39 14.03
C PRO A 16 7.44 15.85 13.34
N PHE A 17 8.16 14.96 12.64
CA PHE A 17 9.41 15.27 11.95
C PHE A 17 9.20 15.79 10.51
N LEU A 18 7.97 15.79 10.02
CA LEU A 18 7.62 16.27 8.68
C LEU A 18 7.26 17.77 8.72
N GLY A 19 7.78 18.52 7.76
CA GLY A 19 7.29 19.88 7.44
C GLY A 19 5.88 19.86 6.83
N ASP A 20 5.23 21.01 6.71
CA ASP A 20 3.81 21.10 6.32
C ASP A 20 3.49 20.53 4.92
N GLU A 21 4.40 20.72 3.95
CA GLU A 21 4.31 20.09 2.62
C GLU A 21 4.47 18.57 2.70
N GLY A 22 5.41 18.08 3.54
CA GLY A 22 5.65 16.66 3.76
C GLY A 22 4.46 15.95 4.41
N ARG A 23 3.80 16.58 5.39
CA ARG A 23 2.58 16.06 6.02
C ARG A 23 1.45 15.91 5.01
N THR A 24 1.27 16.90 4.14
CA THR A 24 0.25 16.86 3.08
C THR A 24 0.53 15.72 2.10
N GLY A 25 1.79 15.55 1.67
CA GLY A 25 2.19 14.43 0.81
C GLY A 25 1.93 13.06 1.44
N VAL A 26 2.22 12.89 2.74
CA VAL A 26 1.97 11.63 3.46
C VAL A 26 0.48 11.33 3.60
N LEU A 27 -0.34 12.34 3.91
CA LEU A 27 -1.79 12.17 4.03
C LEU A 27 -2.44 11.80 2.69
N LEU A 28 -2.03 12.46 1.60
CA LEU A 28 -2.48 12.13 0.25
C LEU A 28 -2.03 10.73 -0.18
N ALA A 29 -0.78 10.37 0.12
CA ALA A 29 -0.29 9.02 -0.10
C ALA A 29 -1.13 7.98 0.65
N ALA A 30 -1.45 8.22 1.92
CA ALA A 30 -2.28 7.33 2.72
C ALA A 30 -3.71 7.21 2.17
N ALA A 31 -4.31 8.34 1.77
CA ALA A 31 -5.64 8.39 1.18
C ALA A 31 -5.74 7.59 -0.14
N VAL A 32 -4.67 7.54 -0.93
CA VAL A 32 -4.58 6.75 -2.17
C VAL A 32 -4.21 5.30 -1.90
N ALA A 33 -3.24 5.05 -1.01
CA ALA A 33 -2.74 3.72 -0.73
C ALA A 33 -3.83 2.81 -0.12
N TYR A 34 -4.69 3.36 0.75
CA TYR A 34 -5.75 2.61 1.40
C TYR A 34 -6.74 1.94 0.43
N PRO A 35 -7.41 2.67 -0.50
CA PRO A 35 -8.32 2.04 -1.46
C PRO A 35 -7.61 1.07 -2.40
N VAL A 36 -6.38 1.38 -2.83
CA VAL A 36 -5.58 0.46 -3.67
C VAL A 36 -5.30 -0.84 -2.94
N GLN A 37 -4.99 -0.77 -1.64
CA GLN A 37 -4.76 -1.95 -0.82
C GLN A 37 -6.03 -2.79 -0.66
N ILE A 38 -7.20 -2.17 -0.48
CA ILE A 38 -8.48 -2.89 -0.44
C ILE A 38 -8.72 -3.64 -1.75
N VAL A 39 -8.48 -2.98 -2.89
CA VAL A 39 -8.64 -3.59 -4.22
C VAL A 39 -7.68 -4.76 -4.40
N ALA A 40 -6.38 -4.56 -4.11
CA ALA A 40 -5.37 -5.62 -4.23
C ALA A 40 -5.67 -6.83 -3.33
N PHE A 41 -6.10 -6.57 -2.08
CA PHE A 41 -6.48 -7.64 -1.16
C PHE A 41 -7.76 -8.37 -1.59
N GLY A 42 -8.74 -7.64 -2.15
CA GLY A 42 -9.95 -8.22 -2.73
C GLY A 42 -9.65 -9.11 -3.95
N LEU A 43 -8.67 -8.74 -4.77
CA LEU A 43 -8.19 -9.58 -5.88
C LEU A 43 -7.54 -10.87 -5.37
N LEU A 44 -6.73 -10.78 -4.31
CA LEU A 44 -6.11 -11.94 -3.67
C LEU A 44 -7.15 -12.88 -3.02
N LEU A 45 -8.20 -12.33 -2.40
CA LEU A 45 -9.29 -13.11 -1.81
C LEU A 45 -10.03 -13.95 -2.86
N ARG A 46 -10.23 -13.43 -4.08
CA ARG A 46 -10.84 -14.17 -5.19
C ARG A 46 -10.01 -15.36 -5.67
N ALA A 47 -8.72 -15.40 -5.32
CA ALA A 47 -7.77 -16.42 -5.75
C ALA A 47 -7.55 -17.53 -4.71
N ARG A 48 -8.22 -17.47 -3.55
CA ARG A 48 -8.01 -18.45 -2.48
C ARG A 48 -8.46 -19.85 -2.94
N GLY A 49 -7.54 -20.81 -2.90
CA GLY A 49 -7.81 -22.23 -3.17
C GLY A 49 -6.79 -22.89 -4.11
N GLU A 50 -6.12 -22.13 -4.98
CA GLU A 50 -5.12 -22.67 -5.92
C GLU A 50 -3.80 -21.88 -5.86
N PRO A 51 -2.67 -22.51 -5.50
CA PRO A 51 -1.36 -21.85 -5.42
C PRO A 51 -0.92 -21.20 -6.73
N SER A 52 -1.29 -21.75 -7.90
CA SER A 52 -0.93 -21.16 -9.20
C SER A 52 -1.68 -19.84 -9.46
N ARG A 53 -2.97 -19.77 -9.11
CA ARG A 53 -3.78 -18.55 -9.22
C ARG A 53 -3.33 -17.50 -8.21
N PHE A 54 -2.90 -17.92 -7.03
CA PHE A 54 -2.38 -17.02 -6.02
C PHE A 54 -1.23 -16.13 -6.56
N PHE A 55 -0.22 -16.71 -7.21
CA PHE A 55 0.90 -15.94 -7.77
C PHE A 55 0.47 -14.98 -8.89
N VAL A 56 -0.48 -15.38 -9.74
CA VAL A 56 -1.02 -14.53 -10.81
C VAL A 56 -1.72 -13.31 -10.22
N TRP A 57 -2.61 -13.50 -9.23
CA TRP A 57 -3.36 -12.41 -8.61
C TRP A 57 -2.49 -11.54 -7.69
N TRP A 58 -1.48 -12.13 -7.06
CA TRP A 58 -0.44 -11.37 -6.36
C TRP A 58 0.35 -10.49 -7.32
N GLY A 59 0.80 -11.04 -8.46
CA GLY A 59 1.46 -10.28 -9.51
C GLY A 59 0.59 -9.16 -10.09
N ALA A 60 -0.71 -9.42 -10.28
CA ALA A 60 -1.67 -8.39 -10.68
C ALA A 60 -1.80 -7.26 -9.63
N GLY A 61 -1.79 -7.60 -8.34
CA GLY A 61 -1.77 -6.62 -7.26
C GLY A 61 -0.48 -5.79 -7.23
N VAL A 62 0.67 -6.38 -7.53
CA VAL A 62 1.95 -5.66 -7.68
C VAL A 62 1.89 -4.70 -8.87
N LEU A 63 1.41 -5.16 -10.03
CA LEU A 63 1.27 -4.32 -11.23
C LEU A 63 0.32 -3.13 -10.99
N LEU A 64 -0.80 -3.35 -10.29
CA LEU A 64 -1.72 -2.27 -9.93
C LEU A 64 -1.02 -1.19 -9.09
N ARG A 65 -0.22 -1.57 -8.09
CA ARG A 65 0.52 -0.62 -7.25
C ARG A 65 1.54 0.18 -8.06
N ILE A 66 2.29 -0.48 -8.93
CA ILE A 66 3.24 0.18 -9.83
C ILE A 66 2.51 1.19 -10.72
N ALA A 67 1.39 0.79 -11.33
CA ALA A 67 0.58 1.67 -12.15
C ALA A 67 0.11 2.91 -11.38
N VAL A 68 -0.33 2.73 -10.13
CA VAL A 68 -0.73 3.85 -9.26
C VAL A 68 0.44 4.78 -8.97
N ILE A 69 1.63 4.25 -8.62
CA ILE A 69 2.83 5.10 -8.40
C ILE A 69 3.11 5.93 -9.64
N VAL A 70 3.09 5.32 -10.83
CA VAL A 70 3.36 6.01 -12.10
C VAL A 70 2.31 7.10 -12.37
N VAL A 71 1.01 6.78 -12.24
CA VAL A 71 -0.08 7.74 -12.46
C VAL A 71 0.01 8.92 -11.49
N ILE A 72 0.20 8.65 -10.19
CA ILE A 72 0.34 9.72 -9.20
C ILE A 72 1.60 10.54 -9.44
N GLY A 73 2.71 9.92 -9.83
CA GLY A 73 3.93 10.64 -10.21
C GLY A 73 3.71 11.58 -11.38
N LEU A 74 3.04 11.12 -12.44
CA LEU A 74 2.70 11.96 -13.59
C LEU A 74 1.75 13.10 -13.22
N LEU A 75 0.79 12.86 -12.32
CA LEU A 75 -0.12 13.90 -11.81
C LEU A 75 0.62 14.91 -10.92
N ALA A 76 1.54 14.45 -10.09
CA ALA A 76 2.33 15.31 -9.21
C ALA A 76 3.24 16.26 -10.01
N LEU A 77 3.78 15.82 -11.16
CA LEU A 77 4.52 16.69 -12.09
C LEU A 77 3.68 17.86 -12.64
N ARG A 78 2.35 17.79 -12.55
CA ARG A 78 1.46 18.87 -12.99
C ARG A 78 1.14 19.86 -11.87
N ILE A 79 1.57 19.60 -10.64
CA ILE A 79 1.19 20.38 -9.45
C ILE A 79 2.45 20.66 -8.63
N GLU A 80 3.06 21.82 -8.88
CA GLU A 80 4.33 22.24 -8.25
C GLU A 80 4.27 22.33 -6.71
N SER A 81 3.07 22.48 -6.12
CA SER A 81 2.89 22.66 -4.67
C SER A 81 2.79 21.36 -3.87
N LEU A 82 2.81 20.18 -4.51
CA LEU A 82 2.48 18.92 -3.83
C LEU A 82 3.66 18.19 -3.18
N GLY A 83 4.88 18.73 -3.22
CA GLY A 83 6.05 18.06 -2.65
C GLY A 83 6.20 16.64 -3.20
N ALA A 84 6.34 16.53 -4.53
CA ALA A 84 6.25 15.28 -5.27
C ALA A 84 7.19 14.18 -4.72
N GLU A 85 8.36 14.56 -4.20
CA GLU A 85 9.28 13.59 -3.58
C GLU A 85 8.67 12.94 -2.34
N ALA A 86 8.08 13.73 -1.43
CA ALA A 86 7.48 13.23 -0.21
C ALA A 86 6.26 12.34 -0.49
N LEU A 87 5.42 12.72 -1.47
CA LEU A 87 4.24 11.96 -1.90
C LEU A 87 4.65 10.60 -2.48
N LEU A 88 5.61 10.58 -3.41
CA LEU A 88 6.06 9.36 -4.08
C LEU A 88 6.82 8.44 -3.12
N LEU A 89 7.69 8.99 -2.27
CA LEU A 89 8.41 8.24 -1.26
C LEU A 89 7.43 7.59 -0.26
N SER A 90 6.40 8.32 0.15
CA SER A 90 5.37 7.81 1.05
C SER A 90 4.51 6.72 0.41
N LEU A 91 4.10 6.90 -0.85
CA LEU A 91 3.38 5.87 -1.61
C LEU A 91 4.20 4.59 -1.76
N ALA A 92 5.47 4.72 -2.16
CA ALA A 92 6.38 3.60 -2.29
C ALA A 92 6.58 2.88 -0.94
N GLY A 93 6.81 3.64 0.14
CA GLY A 93 6.96 3.12 1.49
C GLY A 93 5.70 2.38 1.97
N PHE A 94 4.51 2.94 1.74
CA PHE A 94 3.25 2.28 2.10
C PHE A 94 3.03 1.00 1.32
N PHE A 95 3.16 1.02 0.00
CA PHE A 95 2.99 -0.18 -0.81
C PHE A 95 4.00 -1.26 -0.46
N PHE A 96 5.26 -0.89 -0.23
CA PHE A 96 6.29 -1.82 0.21
C PHE A 96 5.98 -2.43 1.58
N GLY A 97 5.65 -1.59 2.58
CA GLY A 97 5.30 -2.06 3.92
C GLY A 97 4.08 -2.99 3.91
N LEU A 98 3.06 -2.65 3.12
CA LEU A 98 1.87 -3.50 2.94
C LEU A 98 2.19 -4.81 2.23
N LEU A 99 3.04 -4.78 1.20
CA LEU A 99 3.47 -5.97 0.48
C LEU A 99 4.26 -6.92 1.38
N MET A 100 5.15 -6.40 2.23
CA MET A 100 5.92 -7.21 3.20
C MET A 100 5.02 -7.94 4.20
N ILE A 101 3.85 -7.38 4.49
CA ILE A 101 2.90 -7.92 5.47
C ILE A 101 1.92 -8.94 4.81
N GLU A 102 1.71 -8.85 3.50
CA GLU A 102 0.80 -9.70 2.73
C GLU A 102 1.07 -11.23 2.89
N PRO A 103 2.32 -11.73 2.81
CA PRO A 103 2.64 -13.16 3.03
C PRO A 103 2.26 -13.65 4.42
N THR A 104 2.42 -12.79 5.43
CA THR A 104 2.10 -13.09 6.82
C THR A 104 0.59 -13.20 7.02
N PHE A 105 -0.19 -12.36 6.35
CA PHE A 105 -1.66 -12.45 6.34
C PHE A 105 -2.16 -13.73 5.66
N LEU A 106 -1.51 -14.13 4.57
CA LEU A 106 -1.89 -15.34 3.83
C LEU A 106 -1.57 -16.60 4.63
N LYS A 107 -0.40 -16.68 5.27
CA LYS A 107 -0.06 -17.76 6.20
C LYS A 107 -1.01 -17.85 7.39
N GLY A 108 -1.43 -16.71 7.96
CA GLY A 108 -2.38 -16.68 9.08
C GLY A 108 -3.77 -17.16 8.68
N ALA A 109 -4.27 -16.71 7.52
CA ALA A 109 -5.61 -17.04 7.07
C ALA A 109 -5.77 -18.50 6.60
N ASP A 110 -4.68 -19.14 6.18
CA ASP A 110 -4.65 -20.59 5.89
C ASP A 110 -4.71 -21.41 7.20
N ARG A 111 -4.10 -20.91 8.27
CA ARG A 111 -4.09 -21.56 9.59
C ARG A 111 -5.45 -21.51 10.30
N ASP A 112 -6.22 -20.45 10.08
CA ASP A 112 -7.58 -20.29 10.64
C ASP A 112 -8.65 -21.05 9.85
N ALA A 113 -8.37 -21.47 8.61
CA ALA A 113 -9.30 -22.27 7.80
C ALA A 113 -9.23 -23.78 8.11
N ILE A 114 -8.23 -24.22 8.87
CA ILE A 114 -7.99 -25.64 9.24
C ILE A 114 -8.44 -25.92 10.69
N ASN A 115 -8.75 -24.89 11.48
CA ASN A 115 -9.33 -25.00 12.83
C ASN A 115 -10.84 -24.80 12.79
#